data_AF-A0A9N9NFH1-F1
#
_entry.id   AF-A0A9N9NFH1-F1
#
_cell.length_a   1.000
_cell.length_b   1.000
_cell.length_c   1.000
_cell.angle_alpha   90.00
_cell.angle_beta   90.00
_cell.angle_gamma   90.00
#
_symmetry.space_group_name_H-M   'P 1'
#
loop_
_entity.id
_entity.type
_entity.pdbx_description
1 polymer ?
#
loop_
_entity_poly.entity_id
_entity_poly.type
_entity_poly.pdbx_seq_one_letter_code
_entity_poly.pdbx_strand_id
1 'polypeptide(L)'
;MSQLSRSSAFNKLSIPTISSLSTSYSPLITLPPEIFLNICRHLPPFDLFSLSRVCRLFYHDLCLGESVTIQEIWRQSRLVFMPYRQMGPPEGMNEKEYVRFLVEDKCYFCGRRNKNSRIYWERGIMPKHEEFKRLTSQECLAWMEKQRSITEQIEKEMDLRFFEDVAAKKVQKTERKHAIDAKINELCLEMNENGTRK
;
A
#
# COMPACT_ATOMS: atom_id res chain seq x y z
N MET A 1 -15.32 14.82 -53.42
CA MET A 1 -13.90 14.84 -53.86
C MET A 1 -13.30 16.20 -53.47
N SER A 2 -11.96 16.25 -53.34
CA SER A 2 -11.08 17.38 -52.94
C SER A 2 -11.25 17.88 -51.49
N GLN A 3 -10.48 17.35 -50.53
CA GLN A 3 -9.08 17.70 -50.20
C GLN A 3 -8.96 19.11 -49.59
N LEU A 4 -8.87 19.19 -48.26
CA LEU A 4 -8.33 20.34 -47.55
C LEU A 4 -7.06 19.93 -46.80
N SER A 5 -6.02 20.61 -47.19
CA SER A 5 -4.59 20.47 -46.95
C SER A 5 -4.19 20.59 -45.48
N ARG A 6 -3.23 19.73 -45.10
CA ARG A 6 -2.36 19.89 -43.93
C ARG A 6 -1.59 21.21 -44.03
N SER A 7 -1.58 21.97 -42.95
CA SER A 7 -0.48 22.89 -42.66
C SER A 7 -0.36 23.07 -41.14
N SER A 8 0.61 22.39 -40.55
CA SER A 8 1.09 22.69 -39.19
C SER A 8 2.53 23.17 -39.33
N ALA A 9 2.72 24.47 -39.17
CA ALA A 9 4.03 25.10 -39.09
C ALA A 9 4.79 24.50 -37.89
N PHE A 10 5.81 23.68 -38.15
CA PHE A 10 6.77 23.27 -37.14
C PHE A 10 7.75 24.43 -36.92
N ASN A 11 7.54 25.16 -35.83
CA ASN A 11 8.54 26.09 -35.31
C ASN A 11 9.80 25.30 -34.96
N LYS A 12 10.89 25.57 -35.67
CA LYS A 12 12.25 25.12 -35.34
C LYS A 12 12.66 25.78 -34.02
N LEU A 13 12.51 25.05 -32.92
CA LEU A 13 13.16 25.40 -31.66
C LEU A 13 14.58 24.83 -31.73
N SER A 14 15.54 25.74 -31.82
CA SER A 14 16.98 25.51 -31.78
C SER A 14 17.33 24.71 -30.52
N ILE A 15 17.89 23.51 -30.72
CA ILE A 15 18.44 22.70 -29.62
C ILE A 15 19.75 23.38 -29.18
N PRO A 16 19.94 23.73 -27.90
CA PRO A 16 21.24 24.17 -27.42
C PRO A 16 22.17 22.95 -27.40
N THR A 17 23.30 23.06 -28.10
CA THR A 17 24.43 22.13 -28.00
C THR A 17 24.95 22.15 -26.56
N ILE A 18 24.60 21.13 -25.78
CA ILE A 18 25.16 20.91 -24.44
C ILE A 18 26.57 20.33 -24.64
N SER A 19 27.55 21.22 -24.80
CA SER A 19 28.95 20.85 -24.66
C SER A 19 29.37 21.08 -23.20
N SER A 20 29.95 20.04 -22.59
CA SER A 20 30.56 20.00 -21.26
C SER A 20 29.64 20.14 -20.03
N LEU A 21 28.95 19.06 -19.66
CA LEU A 21 28.78 18.74 -18.24
C LEU A 21 29.71 17.56 -17.94
N SER A 22 30.54 17.70 -16.91
CA SER A 22 31.22 16.56 -16.29
C SER A 22 30.16 15.56 -15.84
N THR A 23 29.99 14.47 -16.58
CA THR A 23 28.94 13.50 -16.31
C THR A 23 29.27 12.69 -15.07
N SER A 24 28.96 13.21 -13.89
CA SER A 24 28.72 12.38 -12.72
C SER A 24 27.38 11.69 -12.95
N TYR A 25 27.40 10.54 -13.63
CA TYR A 25 26.22 9.69 -13.74
C TYR A 25 25.71 9.40 -12.32
N SER A 26 24.42 9.59 -12.08
CA SER A 26 23.86 9.24 -10.78
C SER A 26 24.04 7.74 -10.57
N PRO A 27 24.52 7.29 -9.40
CA PRO A 27 24.86 5.89 -9.16
C PRO A 27 23.65 4.95 -9.32
N LEU A 28 22.42 5.48 -9.26
CA LEU A 28 21.19 4.71 -9.47
C LEU A 28 20.91 4.40 -10.94
N ILE A 29 21.34 5.24 -11.89
CA ILE A 29 21.13 5.00 -13.33
C ILE A 29 22.13 3.96 -13.87
N THR A 30 23.26 3.80 -13.17
CA THR A 30 24.28 2.79 -13.52
C THR A 30 23.98 1.41 -12.94
N LEU A 31 22.96 1.26 -12.09
CA LEU A 31 22.58 -0.04 -11.55
C LEU A 31 21.91 -0.91 -12.62
N PRO A 32 22.12 -2.25 -12.58
CA PRO A 32 21.27 -3.17 -13.33
C PRO A 32 19.80 -2.98 -12.96
N PRO A 33 18.86 -3.06 -13.93
CA PRO A 33 17.42 -2.88 -13.68
C PRO A 33 16.90 -3.78 -12.55
N GLU A 34 17.39 -5.01 -12.43
CA GLU A 34 16.96 -5.97 -11.41
C GLU A 34 17.28 -5.49 -10.00
N ILE A 35 18.46 -4.88 -9.81
CA ILE A 35 18.90 -4.35 -8.52
C ILE A 35 18.07 -3.11 -8.17
N PHE A 36 17.88 -2.22 -9.14
CA PHE A 36 17.03 -1.04 -8.97
C PHE A 36 15.59 -1.42 -8.59
N LEU A 37 14.98 -2.37 -9.30
CA LEU A 37 13.63 -2.86 -9.00
C LEU A 37 13.57 -3.55 -7.63
N ASN A 38 14.64 -4.24 -7.20
CA ASN A 38 14.68 -4.85 -5.88
C ASN A 38 14.70 -3.79 -4.76
N ILE A 39 15.41 -2.67 -4.94
CA ILE A 39 15.33 -1.53 -4.03
C ILE A 39 13.90 -0.99 -3.97
N CYS A 40 13.25 -0.85 -5.12
CA CYS A 40 11.89 -0.31 -5.22
C CYS A 40 10.84 -1.15 -4.46
N ARG A 41 11.03 -2.46 -4.29
CA ARG A 41 10.11 -3.31 -3.49
C ARG A 41 10.00 -2.90 -2.03
N HIS A 42 11.00 -2.19 -1.52
CA HIS A 42 11.07 -1.75 -0.13
C HIS A 42 10.67 -0.30 0.07
N LEU A 43 10.13 0.35 -0.96
CA LEU A 43 9.73 1.76 -0.90
C LEU A 43 8.21 1.90 -0.72
N PRO A 44 7.75 2.92 0.02
CA PRO A 44 6.35 3.29 0.08
C PRO A 44 5.80 3.70 -1.29
N PRO A 45 4.48 3.54 -1.51
CA PRO A 45 3.84 3.96 -2.76
C PRO A 45 4.12 5.40 -3.20
N PHE A 46 4.17 6.34 -2.24
CA PHE A 46 4.42 7.74 -2.52
C PHE A 46 5.84 7.99 -3.07
N ASP A 47 6.82 7.27 -2.54
CA ASP A 47 8.22 7.37 -2.96
C ASP A 47 8.41 6.73 -4.34
N LEU A 48 7.70 5.63 -4.64
CA LEU A 48 7.68 5.05 -5.98
C LEU A 48 7.11 6.02 -7.02
N PHE A 49 6.00 6.71 -6.71
CA PHE A 49 5.49 7.77 -7.58
C PHE A 49 6.48 8.91 -7.74
N SER A 50 7.16 9.31 -6.67
CA SER A 50 8.16 10.38 -6.72
C SER A 50 9.34 9.97 -7.61
N LEU A 51 9.88 8.76 -7.44
CA LEU A 51 10.95 8.19 -8.25
C LEU A 51 10.58 8.09 -9.73
N SER A 52 9.36 7.64 -10.04
CA SER A 52 8.88 7.54 -11.41
C SER A 52 8.87 8.89 -12.17
N ARG A 53 8.92 10.01 -11.43
CA ARG A 53 8.92 11.37 -12.00
C ARG A 53 10.32 11.97 -12.14
N VAL A 54 11.35 11.32 -11.59
CA VAL A 54 12.74 11.83 -11.60
C VAL A 54 13.35 11.76 -13.00
N CYS A 55 13.18 10.64 -13.72
CA CYS A 55 13.72 10.47 -15.06
C CYS A 55 12.88 9.51 -15.90
N ARG A 56 13.09 9.53 -17.23
CA ARG A 56 12.36 8.67 -18.18
C ARG A 56 12.64 7.18 -17.97
N LEU A 57 13.85 6.83 -17.52
CA LEU A 57 14.22 5.44 -17.24
C LEU A 57 13.40 4.87 -16.08
N PHE A 58 13.36 5.57 -14.94
CA PHE A 58 12.55 5.14 -13.80
C PHE A 58 11.05 5.14 -14.12
N TYR A 59 10.59 6.08 -14.93
CA TYR A 59 9.22 6.04 -15.45
C TYR A 59 8.99 4.77 -16.27
N HIS A 60 9.90 4.41 -17.17
CA HIS A 60 9.78 3.21 -17.96
C HIS A 60 9.74 1.96 -17.06
N ASP A 61 10.69 1.84 -16.14
CA ASP A 61 10.87 0.63 -15.32
C ASP A 61 9.80 0.46 -14.23
N LEU A 62 9.19 1.55 -13.74
CA LEU A 62 8.15 1.49 -12.69
C LEU A 62 6.73 1.69 -13.21
N CYS A 63 6.56 2.35 -14.34
CA CYS A 63 5.26 2.84 -14.79
C CYS A 63 4.82 2.38 -16.17
N LEU A 64 5.73 1.90 -17.03
CA LEU A 64 5.38 1.39 -18.36
C LEU A 64 5.49 -0.14 -18.37
N GLY A 65 4.35 -0.79 -18.53
CA GLY A 65 4.28 -2.22 -18.78
C GLY A 65 3.25 -2.94 -17.93
N GLU A 66 2.59 -3.92 -18.54
CA GLU A 66 1.80 -4.93 -17.85
C GLU A 66 2.67 -6.07 -17.29
N SER A 67 3.97 -5.78 -17.08
CA SER A 67 4.91 -6.75 -16.56
C SER A 67 4.48 -7.19 -15.16
N VAL A 68 4.37 -8.51 -14.97
CA VAL A 68 4.06 -9.14 -13.68
C VAL A 68 5.02 -8.66 -12.58
N THR A 69 6.29 -8.43 -12.91
CA THR A 69 7.30 -7.95 -11.96
C THR A 69 6.97 -6.55 -11.45
N ILE A 70 6.52 -5.64 -12.32
CA ILE A 70 6.18 -4.27 -11.95
C ILE A 70 4.92 -4.28 -11.08
N GLN A 71 3.90 -5.04 -11.49
CA GLN A 71 2.67 -5.21 -10.70
C GLN A 71 2.98 -5.74 -9.29
N GLU A 72 3.89 -6.70 -9.19
CA GLU A 72 4.32 -7.27 -7.91
C GLU A 72 5.03 -6.25 -7.01
N ILE A 73 5.84 -5.35 -7.57
CA ILE A 73 6.48 -4.26 -6.80
C ILE A 73 5.41 -3.36 -6.18
N TRP A 74 4.43 -2.93 -6.98
CA TRP A 74 3.32 -2.10 -6.49
C TRP A 74 2.46 -2.83 -5.46
N ARG A 75 2.17 -4.12 -5.68
CA ARG A 75 1.44 -4.97 -4.72
C ARG A 75 2.17 -5.10 -3.39
N GLN A 76 3.47 -5.41 -3.42
CA GLN A 76 4.29 -5.56 -2.21
C GLN A 76 4.38 -4.24 -1.46
N SER A 77 4.68 -3.15 -2.16
CA SER A 77 4.66 -1.80 -1.60
C SER A 77 3.31 -1.49 -0.94
N ARG A 78 2.18 -1.81 -1.59
CA ARG A 78 0.85 -1.61 -0.99
C ARG A 78 0.66 -2.44 0.28
N LEU A 79 0.93 -3.75 0.23
CA LEU A 79 0.67 -4.64 1.37
C LEU A 79 1.54 -4.32 2.58
N VAL A 80 2.80 -3.93 2.36
CA VAL A 80 3.74 -3.56 3.43
C VAL A 80 3.39 -2.21 4.05
N PHE A 81 3.08 -1.20 3.25
CA PHE A 81 2.93 0.19 3.72
C PHE A 81 1.47 0.63 3.90
N MET A 82 0.49 -0.19 3.50
CA MET A 82 -0.95 0.08 3.66
C MET A 82 -1.68 -1.14 4.26
N PRO A 83 -1.38 -1.51 5.53
CA PRO A 83 -1.84 -2.77 6.13
C PRO A 83 -3.37 -2.91 6.22
N TYR A 84 -4.12 -1.81 6.14
CA TYR A 84 -5.59 -1.80 6.15
C TYR A 84 -6.21 -1.83 4.74
N ARG A 85 -5.40 -1.83 3.67
CA ARG A 85 -5.81 -1.86 2.26
C ARG A 85 -5.37 -3.17 1.60
N GLN A 86 -5.77 -4.30 2.16
CA GLN A 86 -5.22 -5.61 1.79
C GLN A 86 -5.78 -6.17 0.47
N MET A 87 -7.02 -5.86 0.11
CA MET A 87 -7.57 -6.40 -1.14
C MET A 87 -6.83 -5.87 -2.36
N GLY A 88 -6.77 -6.74 -3.37
CA GLY A 88 -6.22 -6.40 -4.67
C GLY A 88 -7.07 -5.39 -5.44
N PRO A 89 -6.55 -4.95 -6.59
CA PRO A 89 -7.27 -4.07 -7.50
C PRO A 89 -8.60 -4.71 -7.96
N PRO A 90 -9.63 -3.90 -8.22
CA PRO A 90 -10.84 -4.35 -8.91
C PRO A 90 -10.53 -4.94 -10.30
N GLU A 91 -11.48 -5.71 -10.84
CA GLU A 91 -11.36 -6.26 -12.19
C GLU A 91 -11.15 -5.15 -13.23
N GLY A 92 -10.18 -5.36 -14.13
CA GLY A 92 -9.80 -4.38 -15.16
C GLY A 92 -8.91 -3.22 -14.68
N MET A 93 -8.51 -3.20 -13.40
CA MET A 93 -7.56 -2.23 -12.86
C MET A 93 -6.24 -2.91 -12.50
N ASN A 94 -5.12 -2.26 -12.79
CA ASN A 94 -3.81 -2.78 -12.39
C ASN A 94 -3.37 -2.25 -11.00
N GLU A 95 -2.36 -2.87 -10.38
CA GLU A 95 -1.92 -2.51 -9.02
C GLU A 95 -1.43 -1.06 -8.93
N LYS A 96 -0.72 -0.56 -9.94
CA LYS A 96 -0.25 0.83 -9.97
C LYS A 96 -1.42 1.82 -9.97
N GLU A 97 -2.41 1.58 -10.82
CA GLU A 97 -3.62 2.42 -10.90
C GLU A 97 -4.42 2.37 -9.61
N TYR A 98 -4.55 1.18 -9.04
CA TYR A 98 -5.22 0.99 -7.77
C TYR A 98 -4.49 1.71 -6.64
N VAL A 99 -3.17 1.53 -6.52
CA VAL A 99 -2.34 2.23 -5.54
C VAL A 99 -2.41 3.74 -5.74
N ARG A 100 -2.42 4.24 -6.99
CA ARG A 100 -2.66 5.66 -7.26
C ARG A 100 -4.00 6.12 -6.70
N PHE A 101 -5.08 5.37 -6.97
CA PHE A 101 -6.41 5.66 -6.46
C PHE A 101 -6.46 5.65 -4.92
N LEU A 102 -5.71 4.77 -4.26
CA LEU A 102 -5.62 4.69 -2.80
C LEU A 102 -4.87 5.87 -2.16
N VAL A 103 -3.88 6.44 -2.86
CA VAL A 103 -2.98 7.50 -2.36
C VAL A 103 -3.48 8.90 -2.73
N GLU A 104 -4.15 9.04 -3.87
CA GLU A 104 -4.57 10.34 -4.37
C GLU A 104 -5.82 10.86 -3.64
N ASP A 105 -5.67 11.95 -2.88
CA ASP A 105 -6.79 12.69 -2.27
C ASP A 105 -7.55 13.57 -3.28
N LYS A 106 -7.78 13.09 -4.50
CA LYS A 106 -8.56 13.80 -5.53
C LYS A 106 -9.55 12.86 -6.23
N CYS A 107 -10.67 13.43 -6.64
CA CYS A 107 -11.61 12.72 -7.48
C CYS A 107 -10.98 12.48 -8.87
N TYR A 108 -10.98 11.23 -9.34
CA TYR A 108 -10.44 10.86 -10.65
C TYR A 108 -11.17 11.56 -11.81
N PHE A 109 -12.48 11.81 -11.68
CA PHE A 109 -13.30 12.44 -12.73
C PHE A 109 -13.17 13.96 -12.78
N CYS A 110 -13.23 14.64 -11.63
CA CYS A 110 -13.29 16.11 -11.59
C CYS A 110 -11.99 16.78 -11.11
N GLY A 111 -10.98 16.01 -10.69
CA GLY A 111 -9.68 16.52 -10.25
C GLY A 111 -9.69 17.31 -8.93
N ARG A 112 -10.86 17.59 -8.36
CA ARG A 112 -10.99 18.30 -7.08
C ARG A 112 -10.49 17.43 -5.95
N ARG A 113 -9.76 18.03 -5.01
CA ARG A 113 -9.33 17.35 -3.79
C ARG A 113 -10.56 16.93 -2.99
N ASN A 114 -10.64 15.66 -2.65
CA ASN A 114 -11.67 15.15 -1.76
C ASN A 114 -10.99 14.71 -0.47
N LYS A 115 -11.17 15.49 0.60
CA LYS A 115 -10.53 15.21 1.88
C LYS A 115 -11.03 13.91 2.54
N ASN A 116 -12.18 13.37 2.10
CA ASN A 116 -12.90 12.32 2.83
C ASN A 116 -13.35 11.14 1.94
N SER A 117 -12.56 10.74 0.95
CA SER A 117 -12.88 9.52 0.17
C SER A 117 -12.69 8.27 1.04
N ARG A 118 -13.79 7.75 1.59
CA ARG A 118 -13.81 6.45 2.27
C ARG A 118 -14.04 5.35 1.24
N ILE A 119 -13.19 4.33 1.25
CA ILE A 119 -13.33 3.13 0.40
C ILE A 119 -13.91 2.04 1.27
N TYR A 120 -14.95 1.37 0.77
CA TYR A 120 -15.67 0.35 1.49
C TYR A 120 -15.77 -0.94 0.67
N TRP A 121 -15.98 -2.06 1.35
CA TRP A 121 -16.27 -3.33 0.69
C TRP A 121 -17.70 -3.37 0.17
N GLU A 122 -17.86 -3.72 -1.10
CA GLU A 122 -19.17 -3.85 -1.75
C GLU A 122 -20.09 -4.77 -0.95
N ARG A 123 -19.61 -5.96 -0.56
CA ARG A 123 -20.40 -6.92 0.24
C ARG A 123 -20.87 -6.36 1.58
N GLY A 124 -20.13 -5.41 2.17
CA GLY A 124 -20.49 -4.76 3.42
C GLY A 124 -21.45 -3.57 3.24
N ILE A 125 -21.37 -2.88 2.09
CA ILE A 125 -22.14 -1.65 1.84
C ILE A 125 -23.42 -1.91 1.05
N MET A 126 -23.42 -2.81 0.07
CA MET A 126 -24.56 -3.00 -0.82
C MET A 126 -25.86 -3.35 -0.09
N PRO A 127 -25.87 -4.25 0.90
CA PRO A 127 -27.09 -4.50 1.66
C PRO A 127 -27.61 -3.26 2.40
N LYS A 128 -26.70 -2.44 2.95
CA LYS A 128 -27.02 -1.21 3.67
C LYS A 128 -27.51 -0.11 2.74
N HIS A 129 -26.94 -0.03 1.55
CA HIS A 129 -27.35 0.89 0.51
C HIS A 129 -28.76 0.56 -0.02
N GLU A 130 -29.07 -0.71 -0.23
CA GLU A 130 -30.42 -1.16 -0.62
C GLU A 130 -31.44 -0.98 0.51
N GLU A 131 -31.04 -1.15 1.77
CA GLU A 131 -31.86 -0.77 2.92
C GLU A 131 -32.16 0.73 2.90
N PHE A 132 -31.13 1.57 2.76
CA PHE A 132 -31.26 3.03 2.73
C PHE A 132 -32.18 3.53 1.61
N LYS A 133 -32.09 2.97 0.40
CA LYS A 133 -32.93 3.34 -0.74
C LYS A 133 -34.43 3.13 -0.50
N ARG A 134 -34.80 2.20 0.38
CA ARG A 134 -36.20 1.88 0.68
C ARG A 134 -36.80 2.78 1.76
N LEU A 135 -36.00 3.62 2.41
CA LEU A 135 -36.43 4.49 3.49
C LEU A 135 -37.13 5.74 2.96
N THR A 136 -38.14 6.16 3.71
CA THR A 136 -38.75 7.49 3.51
C THR A 136 -37.85 8.59 4.08
N SER A 137 -38.07 9.83 3.64
CA SER A 137 -37.28 10.99 4.12
C SER A 137 -37.34 11.17 5.64
N GLN A 138 -38.42 10.75 6.30
CA GLN A 138 -38.58 10.85 7.75
C GLN A 138 -37.78 9.76 8.50
N GLU A 139 -37.60 8.57 7.91
CA GLU A 139 -36.89 7.45 8.52
C GLU A 139 -35.36 7.54 8.36
N CYS A 140 -34.88 8.30 7.36
CA CYS A 140 -33.46 8.44 7.05
C CYS A 140 -32.62 8.91 8.25
N LEU A 141 -33.11 9.86 9.06
CA LEU A 141 -32.37 10.39 10.20
C LEU A 141 -32.15 9.33 11.27
N ALA A 142 -33.22 8.62 11.67
CA ALA A 142 -33.14 7.55 12.66
C ALA A 142 -32.27 6.39 12.17
N TRP A 143 -32.33 6.06 10.87
CA TRP A 143 -31.47 5.05 10.28
C TRP A 143 -29.99 5.43 10.32
N MET A 144 -29.66 6.69 9.98
CA MET A 144 -28.28 7.19 10.02
C MET A 144 -27.72 7.17 11.44
N GLU A 145 -28.52 7.55 12.44
CA GLU A 145 -28.13 7.51 13.85
C GLU A 145 -27.89 6.06 14.32
N LYS A 146 -28.75 5.12 13.91
CA LYS A 146 -28.55 3.69 14.15
C LYS A 146 -27.24 3.18 13.52
N GLN A 147 -26.95 3.49 12.26
CA GLN A 147 -25.70 3.05 11.63
C GLN A 147 -24.46 3.67 12.30
N ARG A 148 -24.55 4.93 12.74
CA ARG A 148 -23.47 5.58 13.50
C ARG A 148 -23.18 4.83 14.80
N SER A 149 -24.22 4.54 15.58
CA SER A 149 -24.09 3.79 16.84
C SER A 149 -23.48 2.41 16.63
N ILE A 150 -23.91 1.68 15.59
CA ILE A 150 -23.33 0.38 15.22
C ILE A 150 -21.84 0.52 14.89
N THR A 151 -21.46 1.55 14.12
CA THR A 151 -20.06 1.76 13.72
C THR A 151 -19.18 2.05 14.94
N GLU A 152 -19.64 2.91 15.85
CA GLU A 152 -18.93 3.21 17.09
C GLU A 152 -18.76 1.98 18.00
N GLN A 153 -19.76 1.09 18.04
CA GLN A 153 -19.66 -0.17 18.78
C GLN A 153 -18.63 -1.11 18.16
N ILE A 154 -18.62 -1.25 16.83
CA ILE A 154 -17.63 -2.07 16.12
C ILE A 154 -16.22 -1.55 16.37
N GLU A 155 -16.01 -0.23 16.27
CA GLU A 155 -14.70 0.39 16.52
C GLU A 155 -14.22 0.11 17.95
N LYS A 156 -15.08 0.30 18.95
CA LYS A 156 -14.75 -0.01 20.36
C LYS A 156 -14.39 -1.48 20.56
N GLU A 157 -15.16 -2.39 19.96
CA GLU A 157 -14.91 -3.83 20.06
C GLU A 157 -13.58 -4.22 19.39
N MET A 158 -13.28 -3.65 18.22
CA MET A 158 -12.02 -3.87 17.54
C MET A 158 -10.82 -3.41 18.38
N ASP A 159 -10.92 -2.23 19.00
CA ASP A 159 -9.88 -1.70 19.88
C ASP A 159 -9.67 -2.62 21.10
N LEU A 160 -10.76 -3.06 21.73
CA LEU A 160 -10.72 -4.02 22.84
C LEU A 160 -10.00 -5.32 22.45
N ARG A 161 -10.39 -5.94 21.34
CA ARG A 161 -9.75 -7.17 20.85
C ARG A 161 -8.26 -6.96 20.54
N PHE A 162 -7.89 -5.79 20.01
CA PHE A 162 -6.50 -5.45 19.78
C PHE A 162 -5.70 -5.40 21.09
N PHE A 163 -6.25 -4.77 22.14
CA PHE A 163 -5.60 -4.74 23.45
C PHE A 163 -5.46 -6.14 24.06
N GLU A 164 -6.49 -6.98 23.95
CA GLU A 164 -6.47 -8.37 24.40
C GLU A 164 -5.39 -9.18 23.68
N ASP A 165 -5.29 -9.07 22.35
CA ASP A 165 -4.26 -9.73 21.54
C ASP A 165 -2.85 -9.31 21.95
N VAL A 166 -2.64 -8.02 22.21
CA VAL A 166 -1.35 -7.49 22.68
C VAL A 166 -1.01 -8.07 24.07
N ALA A 167 -1.98 -8.11 24.98
CA ALA A 167 -1.80 -8.69 26.30
C ALA A 167 -1.49 -10.21 26.23
N ALA A 168 -2.24 -10.96 25.42
CA ALA A 168 -2.04 -12.39 25.22
C ALA A 168 -0.64 -12.70 24.65
N LYS A 169 -0.18 -11.92 23.66
CA LYS A 169 1.19 -12.04 23.12
C LYS A 169 2.25 -11.80 24.19
N LYS A 170 2.03 -10.84 25.10
CA LYS A 170 2.95 -10.54 26.21
C LYS A 170 2.99 -11.68 27.24
N VAL A 171 1.84 -12.24 27.60
CA VAL A 171 1.75 -13.42 28.47
C VAL A 171 2.49 -14.59 27.83
N GLN A 172 2.17 -14.91 26.58
CA GLN A 172 2.80 -16.02 25.87
C GLN A 172 4.33 -15.86 25.76
N LYS A 173 4.84 -14.65 25.54
CA LYS A 173 6.28 -14.36 25.56
C LYS A 173 6.90 -14.64 26.92
N THR A 174 6.20 -14.28 27.99
CA THR A 174 6.65 -14.46 29.38
C THR A 174 6.69 -15.95 29.75
N GLU A 175 5.65 -16.70 29.42
CA GLU A 175 5.58 -18.16 29.61
C GLU A 175 6.70 -18.88 28.85
N ARG A 176 6.94 -18.51 27.58
CA ARG A 176 8.05 -19.06 26.79
C ARG A 176 9.40 -18.80 27.45
N LYS A 177 9.62 -17.58 27.97
CA LYS A 177 10.86 -17.26 28.69
C LYS A 177 11.00 -18.14 29.94
N HIS A 178 9.97 -18.25 30.76
CA HIS A 178 10.00 -19.10 31.96
C HIS A 178 10.28 -20.57 31.63
N ALA A 179 9.67 -21.10 30.56
CA ALA A 179 9.91 -22.47 30.12
C ALA A 179 11.37 -22.70 29.69
N ILE A 180 11.97 -21.73 28.98
CA ILE A 180 13.38 -21.77 28.59
C ILE A 180 14.28 -21.73 29.82
N ASP A 181 14.05 -20.77 30.72
CA ASP A 181 14.85 -20.61 31.94
C ASP A 181 14.77 -21.85 32.83
N ALA A 182 13.58 -22.46 32.95
CA ALA A 182 13.40 -23.72 33.67
C ALA A 182 14.21 -24.87 33.05
N LYS A 183 14.20 -24.99 31.71
CA LYS A 183 14.95 -26.04 31.01
C LYS A 183 16.46 -25.84 31.10
N ILE A 184 16.93 -24.59 31.07
CA ILE A 184 18.34 -24.26 31.32
C ILE A 184 18.75 -24.68 32.74
N ASN A 185 17.94 -24.37 33.75
CA ASN A 185 18.22 -24.76 35.12
C ASN A 185 18.25 -26.29 35.30
N GLU A 186 17.34 -27.02 34.66
CA GLU A 186 17.34 -28.49 34.65
C GLU A 186 18.67 -29.03 34.08
N LEU A 187 19.10 -28.51 32.92
CA LEU A 187 20.38 -28.89 32.30
C LEU A 187 21.60 -28.56 33.15
N CYS A 188 21.54 -27.50 33.97
CA CYS A 188 22.60 -27.16 34.92
C CYS A 188 22.62 -28.07 36.16
N LEU A 189 21.50 -28.72 36.48
CA LEU A 189 21.38 -29.65 37.61
C LEU A 189 21.63 -31.11 37.24
N GLU A 190 21.53 -31.46 35.95
CA GLU A 190 21.93 -32.78 35.44
C GLU A 190 23.42 -33.02 35.71
N MET A 191 23.70 -34.03 36.54
CA MET A 191 25.05 -34.49 36.83
C MET A 191 25.51 -35.45 35.74
N ASN A 192 26.80 -35.40 35.41
CA ASN A 192 27.42 -36.33 34.48
C ASN A 192 27.38 -37.75 35.07
N GLU A 193 27.54 -38.78 34.24
CA GLU A 193 27.61 -40.20 34.59
C GLU A 193 28.62 -40.51 35.73
N ASN A 194 29.57 -39.60 35.96
CA ASN A 194 30.63 -39.69 36.97
C ASN A 194 30.32 -38.96 38.29
N GLY A 195 29.08 -38.50 38.51
CA GLY A 195 28.67 -37.93 39.80
C GLY A 195 29.23 -36.54 40.11
N THR A 196 29.68 -35.78 39.11
CA THR A 196 30.16 -34.39 39.27
C THR A 196 29.20 -33.43 38.56
N ARG A 197 28.92 -32.27 39.18
CA ARG A 197 28.19 -31.16 38.52
C ARG A 197 29.06 -30.61 37.39
N LYS A 198 28.45 -30.27 36.24
CA LYS A 198 29.14 -29.54 35.16
C LYS A 198 29.62 -28.17 35.63
#